data_AF-A0A182AQ96-F1
#
_entry.id   AF-A0A182AQ96-F1
#
_cell.length_a   1.000
_cell.length_b   1.000
_cell.length_c   1.000
_cell.angle_alpha   90.00
_cell.angle_beta   90.00
_cell.angle_gamma   90.00
#
_symmetry.space_group_name_H-M   'P 1'
#
loop_
_entity.id
_entity.type
_entity.pdbx_description
1 polymer ?
#
loop_
_entity_poly.entity_id
_entity_poly.type
_entity_poly.pdbx_seq_one_letter_code
_entity_poly.pdbx_strand_id
1 'polypeptide(L)'
;MTTPRQNEMPESLPMELTAVLSPAEEGGYVAFNPETGTTTEGDSIEEALANLREATTLYLEEFPAALKGHPLVTMFSVPAHA
;
A
#
# COMPACT_ATOMS: atom_id res chain seq x y z
N MET A 1 -24.70 40.34 -7.63
CA MET A 1 -24.94 38.89 -7.80
C MET A 1 -23.89 38.36 -8.75
N THR A 2 -22.78 37.89 -8.20
CA THR A 2 -21.70 37.27 -8.98
C THR A 2 -21.66 35.82 -8.53
N THR A 3 -21.86 34.91 -9.47
CA THR A 3 -21.98 33.46 -9.24
C THR A 3 -20.83 32.94 -8.37
N PRO A 4 -21.08 32.14 -7.31
CA PRO A 4 -19.99 31.48 -6.60
C PRO A 4 -19.28 30.52 -7.56
N ARG A 5 -17.94 30.59 -7.57
CA ARG A 5 -17.08 29.66 -8.32
C ARG A 5 -17.41 28.24 -7.86
N GLN A 6 -17.91 27.43 -8.78
CA GLN A 6 -18.15 26.01 -8.54
C GLN A 6 -16.78 25.32 -8.36
N ASN A 7 -16.67 24.58 -7.26
CA ASN A 7 -15.83 23.38 -7.17
C ASN A 7 -14.31 23.62 -7.23
N GLU A 8 -13.76 24.20 -6.16
CA GLU A 8 -12.40 23.86 -5.72
C GLU A 8 -12.43 22.37 -5.37
N MET A 9 -12.02 21.51 -6.32
CA MET A 9 -11.74 20.10 -6.04
C MET A 9 -10.75 20.11 -4.86
N PRO A 10 -11.05 19.45 -3.73
CA PRO A 10 -10.07 19.36 -2.66
C PRO A 10 -8.78 18.78 -3.27
N GLU A 11 -7.63 19.37 -2.94
CA GLU A 11 -6.32 18.76 -3.20
C GLU A 11 -6.45 17.28 -2.84
N SER A 12 -6.11 16.39 -3.79
CA SER A 12 -6.31 14.96 -3.64
C SER A 12 -5.76 14.53 -2.29
N LEU A 13 -6.66 14.17 -1.36
CA LEU A 13 -6.27 13.72 -0.04
C LEU A 13 -5.31 12.54 -0.22
N PRO A 14 -4.24 12.47 0.59
CA PRO A 14 -3.26 11.40 0.45
C PRO A 14 -3.99 10.06 0.50
N MET A 15 -3.74 9.25 -0.53
CA MET A 15 -4.29 7.91 -0.61
C MET A 15 -3.59 7.05 0.45
N GLU A 16 -4.34 6.61 1.45
CA GLU A 16 -3.85 5.63 2.42
C GLU A 16 -3.99 4.22 1.85
N LEU A 17 -2.97 3.39 2.04
CA LEU A 17 -2.88 2.03 1.53
C LEU A 17 -2.30 1.11 2.59
N THR A 18 -2.62 -0.18 2.52
CA THR A 18 -2.19 -1.16 3.51
C THR A 18 -0.77 -1.65 3.22
N ALA A 19 0.06 -1.80 4.26
CA ALA A 19 1.35 -2.48 4.13
C ALA A 19 1.37 -3.69 5.08
N VAL A 20 1.66 -4.87 4.53
CA VAL A 20 1.91 -6.10 5.29
C VAL A 20 3.41 -6.35 5.28
N LEU A 21 4.03 -6.37 6.45
CA LEU A 21 5.46 -6.60 6.63
C LEU A 21 5.70 -8.02 7.13
N SER A 22 6.62 -8.73 6.48
CA SER A 22 7.06 -10.08 6.87
C SER A 22 8.58 -10.13 6.94
N PRO A 23 9.19 -10.85 7.90
CA PRO A 23 10.64 -11.08 7.89
C PRO A 23 11.07 -11.78 6.60
N ALA A 24 12.17 -11.33 5.99
CA ALA A 24 12.78 -12.02 4.84
C ALA A 24 13.70 -13.15 5.31
N GLU A 25 13.96 -14.14 4.45
CA GLU A 25 14.79 -15.31 4.79
C GLU A 25 16.27 -14.92 5.01
N GLU A 26 16.75 -13.96 4.23
CA GLU A 26 18.11 -13.43 4.25
C GLU A 26 18.34 -12.35 5.34
N GLY A 27 17.29 -11.98 6.09
CA GLY A 27 17.27 -10.85 7.00
C GLY A 27 16.59 -9.62 6.39
N GLY A 28 16.14 -8.68 7.23
CA GLY A 28 15.34 -7.54 6.79
C GLY A 28 13.84 -7.86 6.69
N TYR A 29 13.13 -7.13 5.83
CA TYR A 29 11.67 -7.19 5.71
C TYR A 29 11.20 -7.16 4.27
N VAL A 30 10.26 -8.04 3.94
CA VAL A 30 9.41 -7.96 2.75
C VAL A 30 8.16 -7.13 3.10
N ALA A 31 7.86 -6.13 2.28
CA ALA A 31 6.66 -5.30 2.39
C ALA A 31 5.72 -5.57 1.21
N PHE A 32 4.43 -5.75 1.49
CA PHE A 32 3.40 -6.08 0.51
C PHE A 32 2.20 -5.15 0.62
N ASN A 33 1.76 -4.59 -0.52
CA ASN A 33 0.50 -3.88 -0.65
C ASN A 33 -0.58 -4.79 -1.24
N PRO A 34 -1.61 -5.20 -0.48
CA PRO A 34 -2.67 -6.08 -0.99
C PRO A 34 -3.62 -5.42 -1.99
N GLU A 35 -3.73 -4.09 -2.01
CA GLU A 35 -4.62 -3.37 -2.93
C GLU A 35 -4.11 -3.35 -4.38
N THR A 36 -2.79 -3.25 -4.57
CA THR A 36 -2.14 -3.24 -5.90
C THR A 36 -1.44 -4.55 -6.23
N GLY A 37 -1.11 -5.35 -5.22
CA GLY A 37 -0.25 -6.53 -5.37
C GLY A 37 1.24 -6.21 -5.43
N THR A 38 1.64 -4.95 -5.16
CA THR A 38 3.05 -4.54 -5.16
C THR A 38 3.80 -5.15 -3.98
N THR A 39 5.01 -5.65 -4.22
CA THR A 39 5.90 -6.20 -3.19
C THR A 39 7.29 -5.59 -3.33
N THR A 40 7.93 -5.27 -2.21
CA THR A 40 9.31 -4.80 -2.13
C THR A 40 10.01 -5.40 -0.92
N GLU A 41 11.31 -5.20 -0.82
CA GLU A 41 12.16 -5.63 0.29
C GLU A 41 13.03 -4.47 0.78
N GLY A 42 13.50 -4.53 2.02
CA GLY A 42 14.53 -3.64 2.56
C GLY A 42 15.17 -4.24 3.81
N ASP A 43 16.37 -3.75 4.17
CA ASP A 43 17.12 -4.20 5.33
C ASP A 43 16.45 -3.78 6.66
N SER A 44 15.59 -2.77 6.59
CA SER A 44 14.81 -2.23 7.72
C SER A 44 13.33 -2.07 7.36
N ILE A 45 12.49 -1.91 8.39
CA ILE A 45 11.06 -1.62 8.20
C ILE A 45 10.88 -0.31 7.42
N GLU A 46 11.60 0.74 7.81
CA GLU A 46 11.53 2.04 7.16
C GLU A 46 11.92 1.98 5.68
N GLU A 47 12.99 1.26 5.35
CA GLU A 47 13.44 1.10 3.97
C GLU A 47 12.43 0.29 3.14
N ALA A 48 11.96 -0.85 3.65
CA ALA A 48 10.99 -1.68 2.95
C ALA A 48 9.69 -0.89 2.66
N LEU A 49 9.24 -0.04 3.60
CA LEU A 49 8.08 0.84 3.43
C LEU A 49 8.35 1.98 2.45
N ALA A 50 9.54 2.57 2.44
CA ALA A 50 9.92 3.61 1.47
C ALA A 50 9.91 3.03 0.05
N ASN A 51 10.54 1.88 -0.14
CA ASN A 51 10.56 1.15 -1.41
C ASN A 51 9.12 0.79 -1.85
N LEU A 52 8.29 0.30 -0.93
CA LEU A 52 6.91 -0.06 -1.23
C LEU A 52 6.10 1.15 -1.70
N ARG A 53 6.29 2.31 -1.06
CA ARG A 53 5.62 3.57 -1.43
C ARG A 53 5.97 3.99 -2.85
N GLU A 54 7.25 3.96 -3.22
CA GLU A 54 7.70 4.33 -4.56
C GLU A 54 7.13 3.38 -5.61
N ALA A 55 7.30 2.06 -5.41
CA ALA A 55 6.80 1.05 -6.34
C ALA A 55 5.28 1.10 -6.50
N THR A 56 4.54 1.34 -5.42
CA THR A 56 3.07 1.44 -5.44
C THR A 56 2.62 2.72 -6.15
N THR A 57 3.35 3.83 -5.96
CA THR A 57 3.08 5.09 -6.66
C THR A 57 3.23 4.90 -8.17
N LEU A 58 4.34 4.33 -8.61
CA LEU A 58 4.59 4.04 -10.03
C LEU A 58 3.51 3.11 -10.62
N TYR A 59 3.12 2.07 -9.88
CA TYR A 59 2.05 1.17 -10.31
C TYR A 59 0.73 1.90 -10.54
N LEU A 60 0.34 2.81 -9.63
CA LEU A 60 -0.92 3.56 -9.72
C LEU A 60 -0.90 4.64 -10.81
N GLU A 61 0.27 5.18 -11.13
CA GLU A 61 0.47 6.08 -12.28
C GLU A 61 0.22 5.36 -13.61
N GLU A 62 0.67 4.10 -13.73
CA GLU A 62 0.48 3.29 -14.94
C GLU A 62 -0.91 2.63 -15.00
N PHE A 63 -1.42 2.18 -13.85
CA PHE A 63 -2.67 1.43 -13.72
C PHE A 63 -3.58 2.08 -12.68
N PRO A 64 -4.44 3.04 -13.08
CA PRO A 64 -5.36 3.71 -12.17
C PRO A 64 -6.31 2.70 -11.51
N ALA A 65 -6.06 2.39 -10.23
CA ALA A 65 -6.83 1.39 -9.49
C ALA A 65 -8.13 1.99 -8.91
N ALA A 66 -9.24 1.29 -9.09
CA ALA A 66 -10.47 1.57 -8.35
C ALA A 66 -10.40 0.89 -6.97
N LEU A 67 -9.78 1.56 -6.00
CA LEU A 67 -9.71 1.07 -4.63
C LEU A 67 -11.11 0.93 -4.05
N LYS A 68 -11.44 -0.26 -3.54
CA LYS A 68 -12.74 -0.56 -2.90
C LYS A 68 -12.76 -0.29 -1.39
N GLY A 69 -11.64 0.20 -0.84
CA GLY A 69 -11.39 0.39 0.59
C GLY A 69 -10.23 -0.46 1.09
N HIS A 70 -9.86 -0.31 2.36
CA HIS A 70 -8.81 -1.11 2.97
C HIS A 70 -9.25 -2.56 3.18
N PRO A 71 -8.40 -3.55 2.87
CA PRO A 71 -8.64 -4.93 3.22
C PRO A 71 -8.65 -5.12 4.74
N LEU A 72 -9.43 -6.11 5.19
CA LEU A 72 -9.33 -6.62 6.56
C LEU A 72 -8.12 -7.56 6.65
N VAL A 73 -7.07 -7.14 7.33
CA VAL A 73 -5.89 -7.98 7.60
C VAL A 73 -6.11 -8.76 8.90
N THR A 74 -6.07 -10.08 8.83
CA THR A 74 -6.25 -10.97 9.99
C THR A 74 -5.45 -12.26 9.84
N MET A 75 -5.23 -12.97 10.95
CA MET A 75 -4.49 -14.22 11.00
C MET A 75 -5.45 -15.40 11.18
N PHE A 76 -5.14 -16.54 10.57
CA PHE A 76 -5.84 -17.80 10.81
C PHE A 76 -4.81 -18.91 11.08
N SER A 77 -5.21 -19.95 11.80
CA SER A 77 -4.33 -21.04 12.18
C SER A 77 -4.65 -22.31 11.39
N VAL A 78 -3.61 -23.04 11.00
CA VAL A 78 -3.72 -24.37 10.38
C VAL A 78 -2.93 -25.39 11.21
N PRO A 79 -3.29 -26.69 11.23
CA PRO A 79 -2.51 -27.70 11.92
C PRO A 79 -1.10 -27.80 11.32
N ALA A 80 -0.06 -27.72 12.15
CA ALA A 80 1.31 -28.03 11.70
C ALA A 80 1.41 -29.53 11.42
N HIS A 81 1.79 -29.91 10.21
CA HIS A 81 2.20 -31.28 9.89
C HIS A 81 3.72 -31.29 9.89
N ALA A 82 4.31 -32.14 10.74
CA ALA A 82 5.76 -32.35 10.84
C ALA A 82 6.21 -33.46 9.88
#